data_AF-A0A8T4NGY6-F1
#
_entry.id   AF-A0A8T4NGY6-F1
#
_cell.length_a   1.000
_cell.length_b   1.000
_cell.length_c   1.000
_cell.angle_alpha   90.00
_cell.angle_beta   90.00
_cell.angle_gamma   90.00
#
_symmetry.space_group_name_H-M   'P 1'
#
loop_
_entity.id
_entity.type
_entity.pdbx_description
1 polymer ?
#
loop_
_entity_poly.entity_id
_entity_poly.type
_entity_poly.pdbx_seq_one_letter_code
_entity_poly.pdbx_strand_id
1 'polypeptide(L)'
;MPNQENSPAQEERTPFYEDRELGIRFVKSPTDSPDGYDIFIRNNYICLPSRCLDDLAHQNSSTESVQRSLEALNPLIPHFLSINKISYEQMHIAFLKVRLLQEKEFNDAILAKGSFEDR
;
A
#
# COMPACT_ATOMS: atom_id res chain seq x y z
N MET A 1 40.78 -3.04 7.49
CA MET A 1 39.37 -2.91 7.90
C MET A 1 38.56 -2.76 6.61
N PRO A 2 37.73 -3.72 6.22
CA PRO A 2 36.90 -3.54 5.03
C PRO A 2 35.71 -2.64 5.36
N ASN A 3 35.51 -1.66 4.49
CA ASN A 3 34.48 -0.65 4.54
C ASN A 3 33.10 -1.28 4.69
N GLN A 4 32.28 -0.69 5.57
CA GLN A 4 30.84 -0.89 5.58
C GLN A 4 30.32 -0.61 4.17
N GLU A 5 29.82 -1.64 3.50
CA GLU A 5 28.91 -1.49 2.38
C GLU A 5 27.70 -0.72 2.91
N ASN A 6 27.70 0.59 2.68
CA ASN A 6 26.49 1.38 2.70
C ASN A 6 25.55 0.73 1.68
N SER A 7 24.57 -0.03 2.18
CA SER A 7 23.42 -0.47 1.41
C SER A 7 22.91 0.71 0.59
N PRO A 8 22.72 0.54 -0.73
CA PRO A 8 22.38 1.65 -1.59
C PRO A 8 21.03 2.20 -1.14
N ALA A 9 21.02 3.49 -0.80
CA ALA A 9 19.85 4.35 -0.80
C ALA A 9 18.55 3.71 -0.28
N GLN A 10 18.40 3.63 1.04
CA GLN A 10 17.10 3.97 1.63
C GLN A 10 16.87 5.47 1.36
N GLU A 11 16.68 5.86 0.09
CA GLU A 11 15.96 7.08 -0.22
C GLU A 11 14.68 7.01 0.61
N GLU A 12 14.42 8.05 1.40
CA GLU A 12 13.17 8.24 2.12
C GLU A 12 12.01 8.23 1.12
N ARG A 13 11.61 7.04 0.67
CA ARG A 13 10.48 6.88 -0.23
C ARG A 13 9.27 7.37 0.55
N THR A 14 8.73 8.50 0.12
CA THR A 14 7.62 9.15 0.81
C THR A 14 6.42 8.19 0.78
N PRO A 15 5.83 7.86 1.95
CA PRO A 15 4.67 6.99 1.98
C PRO A 15 3.51 7.69 1.29
N PHE A 16 2.86 6.94 0.41
CA PHE A 16 1.61 7.34 -0.20
C PHE A 16 0.47 7.36 0.84
N TYR A 17 0.51 6.43 1.79
CA TYR A 17 -0.37 6.40 2.95
C TYR A 17 0.41 5.95 4.19
N GLU A 18 0.12 6.57 5.33
CA GLU A 18 0.69 6.21 6.63
C GLU A 18 -0.39 6.23 7.71
N ASP A 19 -0.51 5.12 8.44
CA ASP A 19 -1.25 5.02 9.70
C ASP A 19 -0.23 4.82 10.83
N ARG A 20 0.03 5.89 11.59
CA ARG A 20 1.05 5.89 12.66
C ARG A 20 0.64 5.07 13.88
N GLU A 21 -0.67 4.99 14.16
CA GLU A 21 -1.17 4.25 15.33
C GLU A 21 -1.02 2.75 15.11
N LEU A 22 -1.38 2.28 13.92
CA LEU A 22 -1.24 0.87 13.53
C LEU A 22 0.18 0.55 13.07
N GLY A 23 0.97 1.55 12.69
CA GLY A 23 2.31 1.39 12.12
C GLY A 23 2.28 0.82 10.70
N ILE A 24 1.24 1.14 9.93
CA ILE A 24 1.07 0.68 8.55
C ILE A 24 1.53 1.79 7.60
N ARG A 25 2.38 1.48 6.63
CA ARG A 25 2.80 2.42 5.58
C ARG A 25 2.72 1.77 4.22
N PHE A 26 2.15 2.48 3.25
CA PHE A 26 2.12 2.08 1.86
C PHE A 26 3.01 3.03 1.07
N VAL A 27 3.97 2.48 0.38
CA VAL A 27 4.89 3.22 -0.50
C VAL A 27 4.67 2.69 -1.91
N LYS A 28 4.46 3.59 -2.88
CA LYS A 28 4.37 3.18 -4.29
C LYS A 28 5.75 2.65 -4.72
N SER A 29 5.80 1.43 -5.25
CA SER A 29 7.04 0.83 -5.75
C SER A 29 7.07 0.94 -7.28
N PRO A 30 7.91 1.83 -7.85
CA PRO A 30 7.98 2.04 -9.30
C PRO A 30 8.85 1.00 -10.03
N THR A 31 9.53 0.10 -9.30
CA THR A 31 10.54 -0.80 -9.87
C THR A 31 9.98 -2.12 -10.38
N ASP A 32 8.75 -2.48 -10.03
CA ASP A 32 8.10 -3.69 -10.52
C ASP A 32 7.01 -3.31 -11.50
N SER A 33 7.21 -3.60 -12.79
CA SER A 33 6.15 -3.59 -13.78
C SER A 33 5.46 -4.96 -13.72
N PRO A 34 4.18 -5.07 -13.34
CA PRO A 34 3.20 -3.98 -13.16
C PRO A 34 3.25 -3.34 -11.77
N ASP A 35 2.97 -2.02 -11.72
CA ASP A 35 2.99 -1.14 -10.54
C ASP A 35 2.60 -1.84 -9.23
N GLY A 36 3.25 -1.52 -8.11
CA GLY A 36 3.01 -2.18 -6.83
C GLY A 36 3.07 -1.27 -5.61
N TYR A 37 2.83 -1.88 -4.46
CA TYR A 37 2.95 -1.26 -3.14
C TYR A 37 3.94 -2.03 -2.28
N ASP A 38 4.92 -1.31 -1.77
CA ASP A 38 5.70 -1.71 -0.61
C ASP A 38 4.87 -1.38 0.64
N ILE A 39 4.37 -2.42 1.31
CA ILE A 39 3.58 -2.32 2.53
C ILE A 39 4.48 -2.64 3.72
N PHE A 40 4.66 -1.67 4.60
CA PHE A 40 5.36 -1.85 5.86
C PHE A 40 4.35 -1.94 6.99
N ILE A 41 4.46 -3.00 7.80
CA ILE A 41 3.69 -3.20 9.03
C ILE A 41 4.68 -3.25 10.19
N ARG A 42 4.91 -2.10 10.81
CA ARG A 42 6.02 -1.82 11.73
C ARG A 42 7.36 -2.23 11.12
N ASN A 43 7.93 -3.34 11.61
CA ASN A 43 9.22 -3.87 11.17
C ASN A 43 9.10 -4.94 10.06
N ASN A 44 7.87 -5.26 9.63
CA ASN A 44 7.60 -6.27 8.61
C ASN A 44 7.33 -5.60 7.27
N TYR A 45 7.65 -6.33 6.20
CA TYR A 45 7.54 -5.84 4.83
C TYR A 45 6.80 -6.87 3.97
N ILE A 46 5.88 -6.37 3.15
CA ILE A 46 5.12 -7.14 2.15
C ILE A 46 5.11 -6.32 0.87
N CYS A 47 5.37 -6.95 -0.28
CA CYS A 47 5.09 -6.37 -1.58
C CYS A 47 3.71 -6.83 -2.06
N LEU A 48 2.88 -5.90 -2.51
CA LEU A 48 1.55 -6.15 -3.04
C LEU A 48 1.44 -5.56 -4.47
N PRO A 49 1.09 -6.37 -5.49
CA PRO A 49 0.81 -5.84 -6.82
C PRO A 49 -0.38 -4.87 -6.81
N SER A 50 -0.29 -3.74 -7.52
CA SER A 50 -1.36 -2.73 -7.57
C SER A 50 -2.69 -3.28 -8.08
N ARG A 51 -2.65 -4.24 -9.03
CA ARG A 51 -3.83 -4.94 -9.55
C ARG A 51 -4.67 -5.61 -8.45
N CYS A 52 -4.04 -6.01 -7.34
CA CYS A 52 -4.75 -6.64 -6.23
C CYS A 52 -5.46 -5.62 -5.36
N LEU A 53 -5.07 -4.34 -5.41
CA LEU A 53 -5.69 -3.31 -4.59
C LEU A 53 -7.17 -3.10 -4.97
N ASP A 54 -7.51 -3.20 -6.26
CA ASP A 54 -8.90 -3.06 -6.72
C ASP A 54 -9.80 -4.12 -6.09
N ASP A 55 -9.34 -5.37 -6.02
CA ASP A 55 -10.09 -6.47 -5.39
C ASP A 55 -10.16 -6.30 -3.85
N LEU A 56 -9.03 -5.92 -3.25
CA LEU A 56 -8.89 -5.77 -1.79
C LEU A 56 -9.57 -4.51 -1.23
N ALA A 57 -9.83 -3.51 -2.06
CA ALA A 57 -10.44 -2.23 -1.71
C ALA A 57 -11.74 -1.95 -2.48
N HIS A 58 -12.37 -2.97 -3.06
CA HIS A 58 -13.66 -2.81 -3.72
C HIS A 58 -14.74 -2.46 -2.68
N GLN A 59 -15.63 -1.50 -2.99
CA GLN A 59 -16.65 -1.02 -2.06
C GLN A 59 -17.61 -2.12 -1.54
N ASN A 60 -17.77 -3.19 -2.32
CA ASN A 60 -18.59 -4.35 -1.98
C ASN A 60 -17.81 -5.53 -1.37
N SER A 61 -16.48 -5.41 -1.23
CA SER A 61 -15.67 -6.47 -0.63
C SER A 61 -15.96 -6.55 0.86
N SER A 62 -16.26 -7.76 1.36
CA SER A 62 -16.34 -8.00 2.80
C SER A 62 -14.95 -8.20 3.39
N THR A 63 -14.78 -7.89 4.68
CA THR A 63 -13.52 -8.15 5.39
C THR A 63 -13.10 -9.62 5.31
N GLU A 64 -14.06 -10.56 5.30
CA GLU A 64 -13.78 -11.99 5.14
C GLU A 64 -13.23 -12.32 3.75
N SER A 65 -13.76 -11.70 2.69
CA SER A 65 -13.24 -11.86 1.32
C SER A 65 -11.81 -11.32 1.20
N VAL A 66 -11.57 -10.16 1.82
CA VAL A 66 -10.23 -9.54 1.88
C VAL A 66 -9.26 -10.43 2.65
N GLN A 67 -9.67 -10.99 3.79
CA GLN A 67 -8.87 -11.95 4.54
C GLN A 67 -8.42 -13.12 3.65
N ARG A 68 -9.37 -13.80 2.98
CA ARG A 68 -9.05 -14.94 2.10
C ARG A 68 -8.11 -14.55 0.97
N SER A 69 -8.30 -13.36 0.41
CA SER A 69 -7.46 -12.83 -0.67
C SER A 69 -6.03 -12.54 -0.20
N LEU A 70 -5.88 -11.93 0.98
CA LEU A 70 -4.57 -11.67 1.57
C LEU A 70 -3.83 -12.97 1.91
N GLU A 71 -4.53 -13.93 2.52
CA GLU A 71 -4.00 -15.26 2.82
C GLU A 71 -3.52 -15.99 1.56
N ALA A 72 -4.26 -15.87 0.46
CA ALA A 72 -3.88 -16.45 -0.83
C ALA A 72 -2.70 -15.74 -1.50
N LEU A 73 -2.60 -14.42 -1.36
CA LEU A 73 -1.52 -13.61 -1.94
C LEU A 73 -0.20 -13.83 -1.22
N ASN A 74 -0.22 -13.87 0.11
CA ASN A 74 0.97 -14.14 0.89
C ASN A 74 0.58 -14.80 2.24
N PRO A 75 0.97 -16.07 2.46
CA PRO A 75 0.60 -16.83 3.66
C PRO A 75 1.24 -16.30 4.95
N LEU A 76 2.18 -15.34 4.86
CA LEU A 76 2.79 -14.68 6.03
C LEU A 76 1.99 -13.47 6.53
N ILE A 77 1.06 -12.93 5.73
CA ILE A 77 0.23 -11.78 6.14
C ILE A 77 -0.52 -12.03 7.46
N PRO A 78 -1.19 -13.18 7.68
CA PRO A 78 -1.86 -13.46 8.95
C PRO A 78 -0.91 -13.38 10.14
N HIS A 79 0.31 -13.90 9.97
CA HIS A 79 1.34 -13.84 11.00
C HIS A 79 1.76 -12.39 11.27
N PHE A 80 2.02 -11.60 10.22
CA PHE A 80 2.39 -10.19 10.35
C PHE A 80 1.28 -9.36 11.02
N LEU A 81 0.02 -9.56 10.64
CA LEU A 81 -1.10 -8.87 11.29
C LEU A 81 -1.21 -9.26 12.77
N SER A 82 -1.08 -10.55 13.07
CA SER A 82 -1.15 -11.07 14.44
C SER A 82 -0.07 -10.49 15.37
N ILE A 83 1.21 -10.55 14.96
CA ILE A 83 2.32 -10.04 15.79
C ILE A 83 2.24 -8.53 16.03
N ASN A 84 1.64 -7.79 15.10
CA ASN A 84 1.44 -6.34 15.21
C ASN A 84 0.10 -5.95 15.85
N LYS A 85 -0.73 -6.93 16.24
CA LYS A 85 -2.07 -6.75 16.82
C LYS A 85 -3.01 -5.93 15.93
N ILE A 86 -2.94 -6.16 14.63
CA ILE A 86 -3.78 -5.52 13.62
C ILE A 86 -4.84 -6.52 13.18
N SER A 87 -6.11 -6.13 13.21
CA SER A 87 -7.20 -6.97 12.68
C SER A 87 -7.27 -6.90 11.16
N TYR A 88 -7.86 -7.92 10.53
CA TYR A 88 -8.15 -7.87 9.09
C TYR A 88 -9.05 -6.69 8.72
N GLU A 89 -9.96 -6.30 9.60
CA GLU A 89 -10.82 -5.12 9.40
C GLU A 89 -10.00 -3.83 9.35
N GLN A 90 -9.04 -3.65 10.27
CA GLN A 90 -8.15 -2.49 10.26
C GLN A 90 -7.29 -2.44 9.00
N MET A 91 -6.76 -3.59 8.57
CA MET A 91 -6.00 -3.69 7.33
C MET A 91 -6.88 -3.39 6.10
N HIS A 92 -8.11 -3.89 6.08
CA HIS A 92 -9.08 -3.62 5.02
C HIS A 92 -9.44 -2.13 4.94
N ILE A 93 -9.67 -1.47 6.08
CA ILE A 93 -9.87 -0.02 6.14
C ILE A 93 -8.65 0.73 5.57
N ALA A 94 -7.43 0.27 5.85
CA ALA A 94 -6.22 0.88 5.28
C ALA A 94 -6.21 0.76 3.74
N PHE A 95 -6.56 -0.40 3.18
CA PHE A 95 -6.69 -0.57 1.72
C PHE A 95 -7.74 0.37 1.11
N LEU A 96 -8.92 0.51 1.75
CA LEU A 96 -9.97 1.44 1.30
C LEU A 96 -9.47 2.88 1.29
N LYS A 97 -8.74 3.31 2.33
CA LYS A 97 -8.15 4.66 2.40
C LYS A 97 -7.10 4.89 1.30
N VAL A 98 -6.23 3.91 1.06
CA VAL A 98 -5.24 3.95 -0.03
C VAL A 98 -5.97 4.12 -1.37
N ARG A 99 -7.04 3.36 -1.61
CA ARG A 99 -7.81 3.47 -2.86
C ARG A 99 -8.44 4.86 -3.03
N LEU A 100 -9.08 5.39 -1.98
CA LEU A 100 -9.66 6.74 -2.01
C LEU A 100 -8.61 7.82 -2.31
N LEU A 101 -7.40 7.69 -1.75
CA LEU A 101 -6.30 8.61 -2.06
C LEU A 101 -5.88 8.52 -3.53
N GLN A 102 -5.85 7.31 -4.12
CA GLN A 102 -5.49 7.16 -5.53
C GLN A 102 -6.52 7.81 -6.45
N GLU A 103 -7.80 7.59 -6.16
CA GLU A 103 -8.90 8.19 -6.91
C GLU A 103 -8.85 9.71 -6.83
N LYS A 104 -8.52 10.26 -5.66
CA LYS A 104 -8.33 11.69 -5.48
C LYS A 104 -7.17 12.23 -6.31
N GLU A 105 -5.98 11.62 -6.23
CA GLU A 105 -4.83 12.04 -7.04
C GLU A 105 -5.12 11.98 -8.54
N PHE A 106 -5.83 10.94 -8.98
CA PHE A 106 -6.22 10.78 -10.38
C PHE A 106 -7.18 11.90 -10.83
N ASN A 107 -8.20 12.20 -10.02
CA ASN A 107 -9.13 13.28 -10.30
C ASN A 107 -8.45 14.66 -10.30
N ASP A 108 -7.58 14.93 -9.33
CA ASP A 108 -6.81 16.18 -9.25
C ASP A 108 -5.88 16.34 -10.48
N ALA A 109 -5.28 15.25 -10.95
CA ALA A 109 -4.45 15.26 -12.15
C ALA A 109 -5.25 15.52 -13.43
N ILE A 110 -6.48 15.01 -13.54
CA ILE A 110 -7.39 15.32 -14.66
C ILE A 110 -7.77 16.79 -14.64
N LEU A 111 -8.18 17.32 -13.49
CA LEU A 111 -8.56 18.73 -13.34
C LEU A 111 -7.40 19.68 -13.64
N ALA A 112 -6.19 19.35 -13.17
CA ALA A 112 -4.99 20.12 -13.46
C ALA A 112 -4.64 20.14 -14.95
N LYS A 113 -4.90 19.06 -15.69
CA LYS A 113 -4.68 18.99 -17.14
C LYS A 113 -5.76 19.71 -17.96
N GLY A 114 -7.02 19.65 -17.52
CA GLY A 114 -8.12 20.38 -18.17
C GLY A 114 -8.01 21.91 -18.04
N SER A 115 -7.29 22.42 -17.04
CA SER A 115 -7.07 23.85 -16.84
C SER A 115 -6.05 24.49 -17.80
N PHE A 116 -5.38 23.72 -18.66
CA PHE A 116 -4.38 24.24 -19.62
C PHE A 116 -4.91 24.41 -21.05
N GLU A 117 -6.12 23.95 -21.37
CA GLU A 117 -6.69 24.06 -22.73
C GLU A 117 -7.50 25.35 -22.98
N ASP A 118 -7.57 26.27 -22.02
CA ASP A 118 -8.28 27.56 -22.10
C ASP A 118 -7.34 28.80 -22.20
N ARG A 119 -6.15 28.66 -22.82
CA ARG A 119 -5.23 29.80 -23.05
C ARG A 119 -4.74 29.90 -24.49
#